data_AF-A0A925NKD9-F1
#
_entry.id   AF-A0A925NKD9-F1
#
_cell.length_a   1.000
_cell.length_b   1.000
_cell.length_c   1.000
_cell.angle_alpha   90.00
_cell.angle_beta   90.00
_cell.angle_gamma   90.00
#
_symmetry.space_group_name_H-M   'P 1'
#
loop_
_entity.id
_entity.type
_entity.pdbx_description
1 polymer ?
#
loop_
_entity_poly.entity_id
_entity_poly.type
_entity_poly.pdbx_seq_one_letter_code
_entity_poly.pdbx_strand_id
1 'polypeptide(L)'
;MSTNGSGIFGSPIGAIQKITGWAARKTTTRNSHGLNRSRYYVLAGDTLEKIADRSLGDPRFVGLLITINRPQVKMMGDGNARVPHIQPGQSIYLPTQEEMQVYRANFLQKPPTSETEQDVLKMPNEVWVESATAFDEESPAPQILPFESDATKVAVQFLEDSAVVPAKPKETESNTFEPPDLEHSIGALVHLSDCCRVQISESSTNQNEFNIRLEAKIMDSWRTIAAYYSREERIARVMYRIDGRRKQIDVQLPSSVVKEMAEEDFMHNWERHYRGYMMQKPSSIWLEFPAKTI
;
A
#
# COMPACT_ATOMS: atom_id res chain seq x y z
N MET A 1 38.98 45.60 50.31
CA MET A 1 39.26 46.19 48.98
C MET A 1 39.91 45.11 48.13
N SER A 2 39.24 44.67 47.06
CA SER A 2 39.80 44.09 45.81
C SER A 2 38.72 43.32 45.04
N THR A 3 38.14 44.08 44.11
CA THR A 3 37.56 43.79 42.79
C THR A 3 37.37 42.35 42.28
N ASN A 4 36.09 42.06 41.97
CA ASN A 4 35.52 41.52 40.73
C ASN A 4 36.46 40.91 39.67
N GLY A 5 36.19 39.65 39.31
CA GLY A 5 36.60 39.01 38.06
C GLY A 5 35.41 38.32 37.39
N SER A 6 34.81 38.98 36.42
CA SER A 6 33.68 38.52 35.60
C SER A 6 34.18 37.55 34.52
N GLY A 7 33.90 36.26 34.69
CA GLY A 7 34.18 35.22 33.69
C GLY A 7 32.99 35.01 32.75
N ILE A 8 33.11 35.52 31.52
CA ILE A 8 32.20 35.26 30.40
C ILE A 8 32.43 33.81 29.92
N PHE A 9 31.50 32.91 30.19
CA PHE A 9 31.48 31.59 29.57
C PHE A 9 30.86 31.70 28.17
N GLY A 10 31.72 31.63 27.15
CA GLY A 10 31.31 31.51 25.75
C GLY A 10 30.72 30.12 25.48
N SER A 11 29.53 30.10 24.90
CA SER A 11 28.92 28.87 24.37
C SER A 11 29.73 28.35 23.19
N PRO A 12 30.13 27.07 23.16
CA PRO A 12 30.73 26.49 21.97
C PRO A 12 29.65 26.28 20.91
N ILE A 13 29.81 26.98 19.78
CA ILE A 13 29.11 26.69 18.52
C ILE A 13 29.61 25.33 18.06
N GLY A 14 28.85 24.28 18.40
CA GLY A 14 29.07 22.92 17.94
C GLY A 14 28.88 22.83 16.43
N ALA A 15 29.97 22.50 15.74
CA ALA A 15 30.04 22.30 14.31
C ALA A 15 28.99 21.27 13.83
N ILE A 16 28.15 21.69 12.89
CA ILE A 16 27.27 20.81 12.12
C ILE A 16 28.20 19.95 11.23
N GLN A 17 28.48 18.73 11.67
CA GLN A 17 29.10 17.71 10.85
C GLN A 17 28.17 17.40 9.67
N LYS A 18 28.61 17.77 8.47
CA LYS A 18 28.04 17.30 7.21
C LYS A 18 28.28 15.80 7.11
N ILE A 19 27.27 14.99 7.44
CA ILE A 19 27.26 13.55 7.22
C ILE A 19 27.00 13.32 5.73
N THR A 20 28.05 13.45 4.90
CA THR A 20 28.07 12.91 3.54
C THR A 20 28.52 11.46 3.61
N GLY A 21 27.61 10.60 4.05
CA GLY A 21 27.78 9.15 4.15
C GLY A 21 26.49 8.45 3.73
N TRP A 22 25.93 8.84 2.58
CA TRP A 22 24.72 8.25 2.02
C TRP A 22 25.04 6.93 1.34
N ALA A 23 25.14 5.86 2.12
CA ALA A 23 24.78 4.55 1.63
C ALA A 23 23.28 4.60 1.29
N ALA A 24 22.95 4.54 -0.01
CA ALA A 24 21.59 4.41 -0.50
C ALA A 24 20.94 3.19 0.20
N ARG A 25 20.09 3.45 1.19
CA ARG A 25 19.35 2.38 1.89
C ARG A 25 18.38 1.78 0.89
N LYS A 26 18.74 0.63 0.34
CA LYS A 26 17.83 -0.23 -0.40
C LYS A 26 16.79 -0.73 0.60
N THR A 27 15.59 -0.15 0.57
CA THR A 27 14.47 -0.69 1.34
C THR A 27 13.78 -1.73 0.45
N THR A 28 13.87 -3.00 0.86
CA THR A 28 13.06 -4.07 0.28
C THR A 28 11.67 -3.94 0.85
N THR A 29 10.70 -3.63 0.01
CA THR A 29 9.28 -3.62 0.36
C THR A 29 8.60 -4.64 -0.52
N ARG A 30 7.77 -5.49 0.07
CA ARG A 30 7.05 -6.54 -0.65
C ARG A 30 5.94 -5.89 -1.48
N ASN A 31 5.83 -6.29 -2.74
CA ASN A 31 4.83 -5.78 -3.68
C ASN A 31 3.64 -6.74 -3.71
N SER A 32 2.45 -6.25 -4.06
CA SER A 32 1.22 -7.04 -4.28
C SER A 32 1.34 -8.17 -5.33
N HIS A 33 2.42 -8.20 -6.12
CA HIS A 33 2.76 -9.30 -7.03
C HIS A 33 3.58 -10.44 -6.37
N GLY A 34 3.77 -10.43 -5.05
CA GLY A 34 4.53 -11.45 -4.31
C GLY A 34 6.05 -11.41 -4.53
N LEU A 35 6.54 -10.60 -5.47
CA LEU A 35 7.96 -10.39 -5.74
C LEU A 35 8.48 -9.24 -4.87
N ASN A 36 9.45 -9.55 -4.00
CA ASN A 36 10.21 -8.58 -3.22
C ASN A 36 11.04 -7.70 -4.16
N ARG A 37 10.50 -6.57 -4.65
CA ARG A 37 11.28 -5.63 -5.47
C ARG A 37 11.97 -4.62 -4.56
N SER A 38 13.24 -4.34 -4.85
CA SER A 38 13.97 -3.27 -4.18
C SER A 38 13.45 -1.91 -4.64
N ARG A 39 13.20 -0.98 -3.71
CA ARG A 39 12.90 0.42 -4.02
C ARG A 39 14.18 1.25 -4.08
N TYR A 40 14.23 2.17 -5.03
CA TYR A 40 15.27 3.20 -5.16
C TYR A 40 14.64 4.59 -5.01
N TYR A 41 15.24 5.43 -4.18
CA TYR A 41 14.86 6.83 -4.03
C TYR A 41 15.71 7.69 -4.96
N VAL A 42 15.06 8.40 -5.88
CA VAL A 42 15.70 9.25 -6.88
C VAL A 42 16.40 10.43 -6.20
N LEU A 43 17.69 10.62 -6.45
CA LEU A 43 18.45 11.75 -5.92
C LEU A 43 18.34 12.98 -6.85
N ALA A 44 18.70 14.16 -6.35
CA ALA A 44 18.72 15.37 -7.17
C ALA A 44 19.75 15.25 -8.31
N GLY A 45 19.30 15.41 -9.55
CA GLY A 45 20.15 15.30 -10.76
C GLY A 45 20.38 13.87 -11.27
N ASP A 46 19.77 12.86 -10.65
CA ASP A 46 19.72 11.51 -11.21
C ASP A 46 18.80 11.48 -12.44
N THR A 47 19.26 10.83 -13.50
CA THR A 47 18.46 10.47 -14.68
C THR A 47 18.20 8.96 -14.64
N LEU A 48 17.17 8.48 -15.34
CA LEU A 48 16.93 7.02 -15.41
C LEU A 48 18.14 6.26 -15.96
N GLU A 49 18.88 6.84 -16.90
CA GLU A 49 20.13 6.30 -17.45
C GLU A 49 21.20 6.13 -16.37
N LYS A 50 21.43 7.18 -15.56
CA LYS A 50 22.38 7.13 -14.44
C LYS A 50 21.96 6.11 -13.38
N ILE A 51 20.66 5.97 -13.13
CA ILE A 51 20.14 4.99 -12.17
C ILE A 51 20.35 3.57 -12.70
N ALA A 52 20.08 3.34 -13.99
CA ALA A 52 20.30 2.05 -14.64
C ALA A 52 21.78 1.66 -14.64
N ASP A 53 22.67 2.58 -14.99
CA ASP A 53 24.11 2.38 -14.96
C ASP A 53 24.62 2.08 -13.54
N ARG A 54 24.23 2.91 -12.55
CA ARG A 54 24.67 2.75 -11.15
C ARG A 54 24.12 1.49 -10.48
N SER A 55 22.84 1.16 -10.72
CA SER A 55 22.14 0.11 -9.96
C SER A 55 22.14 -1.24 -10.67
N LEU A 56 22.06 -1.24 -12.01
CA LEU A 56 21.92 -2.44 -12.85
C LEU A 56 23.20 -2.73 -13.65
N GLY A 57 24.15 -1.79 -13.70
CA GLY A 57 25.43 -1.91 -14.39
C GLY A 57 25.36 -1.75 -15.91
N ASP A 58 24.20 -1.39 -16.46
CA ASP A 58 24.03 -1.18 -17.91
C ASP A 58 22.93 -0.14 -18.18
N PRO A 59 23.22 0.98 -18.88
CA PRO A 59 22.25 2.02 -19.18
C PRO A 59 21.14 1.57 -20.15
N ARG A 60 21.31 0.46 -20.87
CA ARG A 60 20.29 -0.04 -21.82
C ARG A 60 19.03 -0.57 -21.13
N PHE A 61 19.07 -0.77 -19.80
CA PHE A 61 17.90 -1.14 -19.01
C PHE A 61 16.91 0.00 -18.72
N VAL A 62 17.15 1.21 -19.25
CA VAL A 62 16.22 2.33 -19.12
C VAL A 62 14.82 1.97 -19.64
N GLY A 63 14.73 1.25 -20.75
CA GLY A 63 13.44 0.79 -21.30
C GLY A 63 12.66 -0.07 -20.31
N LEU A 64 13.33 -1.02 -19.66
CA LEU A 64 12.73 -1.88 -18.63
C LEU A 64 12.27 -1.08 -17.40
N LEU A 65 13.09 -0.12 -16.94
CA LEU A 65 12.73 0.77 -15.83
C LEU A 65 11.47 1.59 -16.13
N ILE A 66 11.33 2.11 -17.35
CA ILE A 66 10.13 2.84 -17.78
C ILE A 66 8.91 1.91 -17.80
N THR A 67 9.05 0.68 -18.33
CA THR A 67 7.95 -0.29 -18.39
C THR A 67 7.44 -0.66 -17.00
N ILE A 68 8.34 -0.97 -16.05
CA ILE A 68 7.98 -1.35 -14.69
C ILE A 68 7.34 -0.17 -13.93
N ASN A 69 7.86 1.04 -14.12
CA ASN A 69 7.45 2.23 -13.37
C ASN A 69 6.54 3.15 -14.20
N ARG A 70 5.82 2.61 -15.19
CA ARG A 70 4.96 3.37 -16.11
C ARG A 70 4.00 4.37 -15.42
N PRO A 71 3.32 4.04 -14.29
CA PRO A 71 2.43 5.01 -13.64
C PRO A 71 3.19 6.13 -12.90
N GLN A 72 4.48 5.94 -12.61
CA GLN A 72 5.31 6.86 -11.84
C GLN A 72 6.14 7.78 -12.74
N VAL A 73 6.56 7.30 -13.92
CA VAL A 73 7.40 8.06 -14.85
C VAL A 73 6.53 8.89 -15.79
N LYS A 74 6.66 10.23 -15.71
CA LYS A 74 5.97 11.14 -16.63
C LYS A 74 6.82 11.33 -17.88
N MET A 75 6.23 11.13 -19.06
CA MET A 75 6.90 11.45 -20.32
C MET A 75 6.71 12.95 -20.60
N MET A 76 7.80 13.71 -20.63
CA MET A 76 7.76 15.12 -21.06
C MET A 76 8.31 15.24 -22.49
N GLY A 77 7.65 16.06 -23.30
CA GLY A 77 8.15 16.41 -24.62
C GLY A 77 9.24 17.46 -24.47
N ASP A 78 10.48 17.09 -24.83
CA ASP A 78 11.60 18.02 -24.95
C ASP A 78 11.92 18.16 -26.44
N GLY A 79 11.34 19.18 -27.06
CA GLY A 79 11.36 19.35 -28.51
C GLY A 79 10.63 18.22 -29.26
N ASN A 80 11.33 17.52 -30.15
CA ASN A 80 10.77 16.44 -30.97
C ASN A 80 10.85 15.05 -30.30
N ALA A 81 11.48 14.95 -29.12
CA ALA A 81 11.66 13.69 -28.41
C ALA A 81 10.81 13.65 -27.14
N ARG A 82 10.28 12.47 -26.82
CA ARG A 82 9.62 12.21 -25.53
C ARG A 82 10.66 11.63 -24.57
N VAL A 83 11.05 12.41 -23.58
CA VAL A 83 12.04 12.03 -22.57
C VAL A 83 11.32 11.69 -21.26
N PRO A 84 11.65 10.55 -20.63
CA PRO A 84 11.09 10.21 -19.33
C PRO A 84 11.65 11.17 -18.26
N HIS A 85 10.76 11.80 -17.49
CA HIS A 85 11.11 12.70 -16.40
C HIS A 85 10.76 12.10 -15.04
N ILE A 86 11.70 12.20 -14.11
CA ILE A 86 11.60 11.74 -12.72
C ILE A 86 11.92 12.89 -11.77
N GLN A 87 11.22 12.96 -10.64
CA GLN A 87 11.45 14.01 -9.64
C GLN A 87 12.38 13.53 -8.52
N PRO A 88 13.28 14.38 -8.01
CA PRO A 88 14.06 14.05 -6.81
C PRO A 88 13.16 13.72 -5.62
N GLY A 89 13.53 12.69 -4.85
CA GLY A 89 12.76 12.16 -3.73
C GLY A 89 11.70 11.11 -4.11
N GLN A 90 11.40 10.97 -5.40
CA GLN A 90 10.47 9.95 -5.90
C GLN A 90 11.03 8.55 -5.66
N SER A 91 10.17 7.60 -5.28
CA SER A 91 10.55 6.17 -5.20
C SER A 91 10.17 5.43 -6.47
N ILE A 92 11.10 4.64 -7.00
CA ILE A 92 10.90 3.77 -8.16
C ILE A 92 11.28 2.33 -7.80
N TYR A 93 10.68 1.37 -8.49
CA TYR A 93 11.01 -0.05 -8.35
C TYR A 93 12.13 -0.44 -9.31
N LEU A 94 13.12 -1.15 -8.79
CA LEU A 94 14.17 -1.76 -9.60
C LEU A 94 13.69 -3.12 -10.13
N PRO A 95 14.11 -3.52 -11.35
CA PRO A 95 13.81 -4.83 -11.90
C PRO A 95 14.46 -5.95 -11.07
N THR A 96 13.83 -7.11 -11.06
CA THR A 96 14.45 -8.32 -10.48
C THR A 96 15.51 -8.89 -11.44
N GLN A 97 16.37 -9.78 -10.91
CA GLN A 97 17.40 -10.43 -11.70
C GLN A 97 16.80 -11.26 -12.86
N GLU A 98 15.66 -11.90 -12.63
CA GLU A 98 14.94 -12.68 -13.65
C GLU A 98 14.41 -11.77 -14.76
N GLU A 99 13.80 -10.64 -14.42
CA GLU A 99 13.33 -9.64 -15.39
C GLU A 99 14.49 -9.09 -16.23
N MET A 100 15.63 -8.82 -15.59
CA MET A 100 16.84 -8.38 -16.29
C MET A 100 17.36 -9.44 -17.27
N GLN A 101 17.33 -10.72 -16.91
CA GLN A 101 17.77 -11.81 -17.77
C GLN A 101 16.83 -11.97 -18.99
N VAL A 102 15.52 -11.98 -18.76
CA VAL A 102 14.51 -12.04 -19.83
C VAL A 102 14.65 -10.84 -20.77
N TYR A 103 14.85 -9.64 -20.21
CA TYR A 103 15.05 -8.44 -21.01
C TYR A 103 16.35 -8.50 -21.84
N ARG A 104 17.45 -8.99 -21.25
CA ARG A 104 18.71 -9.21 -21.97
C ARG A 104 18.54 -10.18 -23.15
N ALA A 105 17.90 -11.32 -22.93
CA ALA A 105 17.69 -12.34 -23.95
C ALA A 105 16.86 -11.82 -25.13
N ASN A 106 15.79 -11.07 -24.85
CA ASN A 106 14.85 -10.63 -25.89
C ASN A 106 15.29 -9.36 -26.62
N PHE A 107 15.90 -8.41 -25.92
CA PHE A 107 16.13 -7.05 -26.46
C PHE A 107 17.60 -6.70 -26.66
N LEU A 108 18.54 -7.31 -25.93
CA LEU A 108 19.96 -6.94 -25.99
C LEU A 108 20.81 -7.91 -26.82
N GLN A 109 20.33 -9.13 -27.07
CA GLN A 109 21.04 -10.14 -27.86
C GLN A 109 20.71 -10.09 -29.35
N LYS A 110 19.75 -9.28 -29.79
CA LYS A 110 19.59 -9.03 -31.22
C LYS A 110 20.76 -8.12 -31.62
N PRO A 111 21.84 -8.62 -32.28
CA PRO A 111 22.78 -7.71 -32.87
C PRO A 111 21.98 -6.76 -33.77
N PRO A 112 22.42 -5.51 -33.99
CA PRO A 112 21.90 -4.75 -35.10
C PRO A 112 22.18 -5.61 -36.33
N THR A 113 21.18 -6.37 -36.78
CA THR A 113 21.28 -7.10 -38.02
C THR A 113 21.52 -5.99 -39.01
N SER A 114 22.75 -5.91 -39.49
CA SER A 114 23.12 -5.15 -40.66
C SER A 114 22.40 -5.79 -41.83
N GLU A 115 21.07 -5.68 -41.86
CA GLU A 115 20.26 -5.81 -43.06
C GLU A 115 20.47 -4.50 -43.82
N THR A 116 21.64 -4.44 -44.44
CA THR A 116 21.78 -4.18 -45.86
C THR A 116 20.66 -3.30 -46.44
N GLU A 117 20.92 -2.00 -46.47
CA GLU A 117 20.62 -1.21 -47.66
C GLU A 117 21.06 -1.99 -48.89
N GLN A 118 20.14 -2.70 -49.54
CA GLN A 118 20.11 -3.11 -50.95
C GLN A 118 19.23 -4.36 -51.10
N ASP A 119 17.93 -4.20 -50.93
CA ASP A 119 16.99 -4.88 -51.83
C ASP A 119 15.82 -3.95 -52.16
N VAL A 120 16.20 -2.85 -52.81
CA VAL A 120 15.34 -2.24 -53.82
C VAL A 120 15.31 -3.25 -54.97
N LEU A 121 14.25 -4.05 -55.06
CA LEU A 121 13.60 -4.42 -56.33
C LEU A 121 12.38 -5.34 -56.09
N LYS A 122 11.24 -4.86 -56.61
CA LYS A 122 9.98 -5.57 -56.90
C LYS A 122 9.05 -5.84 -55.71
N MET A 123 8.22 -4.83 -55.41
CA MET A 123 6.80 -5.13 -55.19
C MET A 123 6.12 -5.26 -56.55
N PRO A 124 5.36 -6.33 -56.84
CA PRO A 124 4.41 -6.32 -57.93
C PRO A 124 3.27 -5.34 -57.60
N ASN A 125 2.95 -4.48 -58.57
CA ASN A 125 1.69 -3.74 -58.64
C ASN A 125 0.55 -4.76 -58.69
N GLU A 126 0.01 -5.15 -57.54
CA GLU A 126 -1.33 -5.70 -57.47
C GLU A 126 -2.27 -4.64 -56.90
N VAL A 127 -3.11 -4.19 -57.83
CA VAL A 127 -4.26 -3.33 -57.65
C VAL A 127 -5.17 -3.97 -56.60
N TRP A 128 -5.17 -3.42 -55.38
CA TRP A 128 -6.26 -3.66 -54.44
C TRP A 128 -7.47 -2.86 -54.92
N VAL A 129 -8.27 -3.52 -55.77
CA VAL A 129 -9.64 -3.13 -56.04
C VAL A 129 -10.43 -3.33 -54.75
N GLU A 130 -11.24 -2.32 -54.46
CA GLU A 130 -12.28 -2.23 -53.45
C GLU A 130 -12.90 -3.58 -53.08
N SER A 131 -12.91 -3.88 -51.78
CA SER A 131 -13.86 -4.81 -51.18
C SER A 131 -14.42 -4.14 -49.93
N ALA A 132 -15.17 -3.07 -50.19
CA ALA A 132 -16.25 -2.64 -49.32
C ALA A 132 -17.39 -3.63 -49.47
N THR A 133 -17.46 -4.65 -48.62
CA THR A 133 -18.68 -5.43 -48.42
C THR A 133 -18.78 -5.92 -46.97
N ALA A 134 -19.86 -5.46 -46.33
CA ALA A 134 -20.64 -6.20 -45.34
C ALA A 134 -19.92 -6.61 -44.05
N PHE A 135 -19.83 -5.66 -43.12
CA PHE A 135 -19.90 -6.01 -41.70
C PHE A 135 -21.38 -6.12 -41.35
N ASP A 136 -21.93 -7.32 -41.56
CA ASP A 136 -23.33 -7.61 -41.27
C ASP A 136 -23.62 -7.41 -39.77
N GLU A 137 -24.61 -6.56 -39.58
CA GLU A 137 -25.26 -6.16 -38.36
C GLU A 137 -26.23 -7.28 -37.95
N GLU A 138 -25.77 -8.28 -37.18
CA GLU A 138 -26.63 -9.07 -36.28
C GLU A 138 -25.80 -10.07 -35.46
N SER A 139 -25.31 -9.62 -34.30
CA SER A 139 -25.00 -10.54 -33.20
C SER A 139 -26.16 -10.45 -32.20
N PRO A 140 -26.99 -11.50 -32.06
CA PRO A 140 -28.09 -11.47 -31.11
C PRO A 140 -27.54 -11.36 -29.68
N ALA A 141 -28.14 -10.45 -28.91
CA ALA A 141 -27.83 -10.24 -27.51
C ALA A 141 -27.91 -11.56 -26.72
N PRO A 142 -27.00 -11.81 -25.77
CA PRO A 142 -27.07 -12.99 -24.92
C PRO A 142 -28.39 -12.98 -24.14
N GLN A 143 -29.23 -13.98 -24.36
CA GLN A 143 -30.47 -14.19 -23.62
C GLN A 143 -30.11 -14.49 -22.16
N ILE A 144 -30.43 -13.55 -21.28
CA ILE A 144 -30.41 -13.77 -19.83
C ILE A 144 -31.58 -14.70 -19.52
N LEU A 145 -31.30 -15.98 -19.31
CA LEU A 145 -32.28 -16.93 -18.81
C LEU A 145 -32.70 -16.51 -17.39
N PRO A 146 -34.00 -16.30 -17.11
CA PRO A 146 -34.48 -16.12 -15.75
C PRO A 146 -34.23 -17.42 -14.98
N PHE A 147 -33.40 -17.33 -13.95
CA PHE A 147 -33.22 -18.42 -12.99
C PHE A 147 -34.50 -18.47 -12.13
N GLU A 148 -35.47 -19.27 -12.57
CA GLU A 148 -36.65 -19.60 -11.77
C GLU A 148 -36.20 -20.42 -10.55
N SER A 149 -36.13 -19.74 -9.40
CA SER A 149 -35.90 -20.39 -8.11
C SER A 149 -37.20 -21.01 -7.59
N ASP A 150 -37.58 -22.15 -8.16
CA ASP A 150 -38.56 -23.05 -7.55
C ASP A 150 -37.86 -23.93 -6.52
N ALA A 151 -37.65 -23.34 -5.33
CA ALA A 151 -37.29 -24.07 -4.12
C ALA A 151 -38.03 -23.49 -2.91
N THR A 152 -39.35 -23.36 -3.04
CA THR A 152 -40.23 -23.11 -1.89
C THR A 152 -41.39 -24.09 -1.90
N LYS A 153 -41.18 -25.25 -1.27
CA LYS A 153 -42.17 -26.14 -0.64
C LYS A 153 -41.62 -27.57 -0.66
N VAL A 154 -41.06 -28.01 0.46
CA VAL A 154 -41.39 -29.26 1.18
C VAL A 154 -40.42 -29.30 2.36
N ALA A 155 -40.86 -28.81 3.53
CA ALA A 155 -40.41 -29.23 4.86
C ALA A 155 -41.13 -28.39 5.93
N VAL A 156 -42.47 -28.50 5.99
CA VAL A 156 -43.22 -28.23 7.21
C VAL A 156 -43.86 -29.55 7.60
N GLN A 157 -43.26 -30.24 8.54
CA GLN A 157 -43.90 -31.09 9.55
C GLN A 157 -42.79 -31.83 10.29
N PHE A 158 -42.32 -31.24 11.39
CA PHE A 158 -41.83 -31.90 12.61
C PHE A 158 -41.16 -30.82 13.46
N LEU A 159 -41.93 -30.17 14.33
CA LEU A 159 -41.51 -29.53 15.58
C LEU A 159 -42.72 -28.79 16.17
N GLU A 160 -43.61 -29.57 16.80
CA GLU A 160 -44.40 -29.07 17.92
C GLU A 160 -43.64 -29.42 19.21
N ASP A 161 -43.73 -28.53 20.19
CA ASP A 161 -43.25 -28.60 21.57
C ASP A 161 -41.74 -28.41 21.85
N SER A 162 -41.29 -27.15 21.71
CA SER A 162 -40.41 -26.58 22.74
C SER A 162 -40.60 -25.08 22.84
N ALA A 163 -41.06 -24.64 24.01
CA ALA A 163 -41.23 -23.24 24.39
C ALA A 163 -39.87 -22.51 24.36
N VAL A 164 -39.62 -21.76 23.30
CA VAL A 164 -38.46 -20.86 23.17
C VAL A 164 -38.83 -19.49 23.72
N VAL A 165 -38.31 -19.19 24.90
CA VAL A 165 -38.27 -17.86 25.49
C VAL A 165 -37.47 -16.93 24.55
N PRO A 166 -37.97 -15.74 24.18
CA PRO A 166 -37.23 -14.80 23.34
C PRO A 166 -36.03 -14.23 24.12
N ALA A 167 -34.89 -14.90 24.02
CA ALA A 167 -33.63 -14.40 24.54
C ALA A 167 -33.16 -13.22 23.69
N LYS A 168 -33.30 -11.99 24.23
CA LYS A 168 -32.56 -10.82 23.73
C LYS A 168 -31.09 -11.21 23.59
N PRO A 169 -30.41 -10.89 22.47
CA PRO A 169 -28.97 -11.10 22.35
C PRO A 169 -28.30 -10.31 23.48
N LYS A 170 -27.84 -11.03 24.48
CA LYS A 170 -27.09 -10.50 25.60
C LYS A 170 -25.74 -10.14 25.02
N GLU A 171 -25.57 -8.86 24.64
CA GLU A 171 -24.27 -8.24 24.39
C GLU A 171 -23.45 -8.49 25.65
N THR A 172 -22.75 -9.62 25.65
CA THR A 172 -21.81 -9.97 26.71
C THR A 172 -20.66 -9.02 26.44
N GLU A 173 -20.51 -8.03 27.32
CA GLU A 173 -19.35 -7.16 27.40
C GLU A 173 -18.13 -8.06 27.61
N SER A 174 -17.62 -8.61 26.51
CA SER A 174 -16.45 -9.45 26.51
C SER A 174 -15.31 -8.58 27.01
N ASN A 175 -14.71 -8.97 28.13
CA ASN A 175 -13.54 -8.33 28.71
C ASN A 175 -12.66 -7.71 27.63
N THR A 176 -12.65 -6.38 27.65
CA THR A 176 -11.94 -5.49 26.74
C THR A 176 -10.47 -5.88 26.71
N PHE A 177 -10.10 -6.79 25.81
CA PHE A 177 -8.70 -7.15 25.55
C PHE A 177 -8.09 -5.99 24.78
N GLU A 178 -7.53 -5.02 25.51
CA GLU A 178 -6.57 -4.09 24.94
C GLU A 178 -5.21 -4.66 25.26
N PRO A 179 -4.51 -5.29 24.29
CA PRO A 179 -3.18 -5.77 24.58
C PRO A 179 -2.33 -4.54 24.95
N PRO A 180 -1.68 -4.51 26.13
CA PRO A 180 -0.63 -3.54 26.42
C PRO A 180 0.34 -3.45 25.24
N ASP A 181 0.93 -2.26 25.09
CA ASP A 181 2.00 -2.06 24.11
C ASP A 181 3.06 -3.17 24.27
N LEU A 182 3.46 -3.77 23.15
CA LEU A 182 4.44 -4.85 23.15
C LEU A 182 5.78 -4.31 23.69
N GLU A 183 6.14 -4.76 24.88
CA GLU A 183 7.47 -4.51 25.46
C GLU A 183 8.54 -5.08 24.52
N HIS A 184 9.61 -4.32 24.27
CA HIS A 184 10.72 -4.71 23.37
C HIS A 184 10.33 -4.93 21.91
N SER A 185 9.32 -4.22 21.41
CA SER A 185 8.93 -4.29 20.01
C SER A 185 9.89 -3.53 19.09
N ILE A 186 10.18 -4.14 17.93
CA ILE A 186 10.83 -3.45 16.82
C ILE A 186 9.72 -2.79 16.00
N GLY A 187 9.67 -1.47 16.03
CA GLY A 187 8.64 -0.67 15.37
C GLY A 187 9.10 -0.14 14.02
N ALA A 188 8.31 -0.35 12.97
CA ALA A 188 8.40 0.41 11.72
C ALA A 188 7.23 1.41 11.64
N LEU A 189 7.53 2.64 11.22
CA LEU A 189 6.54 3.69 11.00
C LEU A 189 6.49 4.01 9.50
N VAL A 190 5.32 3.85 8.90
CA VAL A 190 5.08 4.13 7.47
C VAL A 190 4.10 5.29 7.35
N HIS A 191 4.57 6.42 6.84
CA HIS A 191 3.70 7.55 6.53
C HIS A 191 2.94 7.30 5.22
N LEU A 192 1.61 7.31 5.28
CA LEU A 192 0.74 7.17 4.11
C LEU A 192 0.35 8.54 3.54
N SER A 193 0.05 9.48 4.44
CA SER A 193 -0.29 10.88 4.12
C SER A 193 0.04 11.78 5.32
N ASP A 194 -0.23 13.09 5.20
CA ASP A 194 -0.04 14.04 6.30
C ASP A 194 -0.97 13.78 7.50
N CYS A 195 -2.10 13.11 7.26
CA CYS A 195 -3.11 12.81 8.27
C CYS A 195 -3.20 11.33 8.63
N CYS A 196 -2.46 10.42 7.98
CA CYS A 196 -2.52 8.99 8.22
C CYS A 196 -1.13 8.33 8.21
N ARG A 197 -0.89 7.43 9.16
CA ARG A 197 0.32 6.60 9.23
C ARG A 197 0.01 5.20 9.75
N VAL A 198 0.88 4.26 9.40
CA VAL A 198 0.81 2.88 9.90
C VAL A 198 1.99 2.63 10.82
N GLN A 199 1.71 2.11 12.01
CA GLN A 199 2.71 1.65 12.96
C GLN A 199 2.68 0.13 13.00
N ILE A 200 3.80 -0.50 12.64
CA ILE A 200 4.00 -1.95 12.65
C ILE A 200 4.92 -2.25 13.82
N SER A 201 4.45 -2.98 14.81
CA SER A 201 5.24 -3.37 15.98
C SER A 201 5.27 -4.89 16.07
N GLU A 202 6.46 -5.47 16.12
CA GLU A 202 6.65 -6.92 16.20
C GLU A 202 7.42 -7.27 17.47
N SER A 203 7.02 -8.37 18.13
CA SER A 203 7.77 -8.87 19.29
C SER A 203 9.13 -9.41 18.84
N SER A 204 10.19 -8.99 19.53
CA SER A 204 11.53 -9.56 19.31
C SER A 204 11.65 -10.98 19.84
N THR A 205 10.81 -11.35 20.81
CA THR A 205 10.82 -12.67 21.46
C THR A 205 9.93 -13.68 20.76
N ASN A 206 8.76 -13.25 20.27
CA ASN A 206 7.76 -14.14 19.68
C ASN A 206 7.36 -13.69 18.27
N GLN A 207 7.80 -14.42 17.24
CA GLN A 207 7.50 -14.08 15.84
C GLN A 207 6.01 -14.09 15.50
N ASN A 208 5.18 -14.73 16.32
CA ASN A 208 3.74 -14.76 16.12
C ASN A 208 3.04 -13.52 16.68
N GLU A 209 3.69 -12.75 17.55
CA GLU A 209 3.10 -11.59 18.19
C GLU A 209 3.44 -10.31 17.43
N PHE A 210 2.38 -9.62 16.99
CA PHE A 210 2.49 -8.35 16.29
C PHE A 210 1.33 -7.44 16.66
N ASN A 211 1.54 -6.14 16.43
CA ASN A 211 0.54 -5.10 16.58
C ASN A 211 0.73 -4.08 15.45
N ILE A 212 -0.18 -4.10 14.50
CA ILE A 212 -0.21 -3.20 13.35
C ILE A 212 -1.37 -2.24 13.54
N ARG A 213 -1.10 -0.93 13.61
CA ARG A 213 -2.09 0.13 13.85
C ARG A 213 -2.13 1.07 12.66
N LEU A 214 -3.34 1.43 12.25
CA LEU A 214 -3.59 2.58 11.41
C LEU A 214 -3.96 3.76 12.31
N GLU A 215 -3.15 4.81 12.28
CA GLU A 215 -3.33 6.01 13.06
C GLU A 215 -3.70 7.19 12.17
N ALA A 216 -4.65 8.00 12.63
CA ALA A 216 -5.08 9.23 11.99
C ALA A 216 -4.74 10.44 12.88
N LYS A 217 -4.38 11.56 12.26
CA LYS A 217 -4.11 12.81 12.96
C LYS A 217 -5.43 13.55 13.23
N ILE A 218 -5.81 13.66 14.49
CA ILE A 218 -7.07 14.26 14.96
C ILE A 218 -6.75 15.29 16.03
N MET A 219 -7.09 16.57 15.80
CA MET A 219 -6.79 17.68 16.72
C MET A 219 -5.31 17.71 17.14
N ASP A 220 -4.41 17.52 16.17
CA ASP A 220 -2.96 17.48 16.36
C ASP A 220 -2.42 16.29 17.20
N SER A 221 -3.28 15.34 17.55
CA SER A 221 -2.92 14.07 18.20
C SER A 221 -3.07 12.90 17.24
N TRP A 222 -2.15 11.94 17.28
CA TRP A 222 -2.31 10.68 16.55
C TRP A 222 -3.24 9.75 17.34
N ARG A 223 -4.27 9.22 16.67
CA ARG A 223 -5.24 8.30 17.26
C ARG A 223 -5.38 7.06 16.40
N THR A 224 -5.36 5.89 17.03
CA THR A 224 -5.62 4.61 16.36
C THR A 224 -7.07 4.55 15.91
N ILE A 225 -7.29 4.34 14.62
CA ILE A 225 -8.64 4.19 14.03
C ILE A 225 -8.95 2.73 13.70
N ALA A 226 -7.91 1.93 13.44
CA ALA A 226 -8.03 0.49 13.24
C ALA A 226 -6.71 -0.19 13.65
N ALA A 227 -6.79 -1.43 14.12
CA ALA A 227 -5.61 -2.21 14.48
C ALA A 227 -5.85 -3.71 14.21
N TYR A 228 -4.75 -4.40 13.92
CA TYR A 228 -4.64 -5.85 13.98
C TYR A 228 -3.61 -6.20 15.04
N TYR A 229 -3.94 -7.12 15.93
CA TYR A 229 -2.98 -7.63 16.89
C TYR A 229 -3.05 -9.14 16.98
N SER A 230 -1.92 -9.75 17.30
CA SER A 230 -1.79 -11.16 17.65
C SER A 230 -1.11 -11.29 19.01
N ARG A 231 -1.76 -11.98 19.94
CA ARG A 231 -1.22 -12.29 21.27
C ARG A 231 -1.82 -13.59 21.78
N GLU A 232 -1.01 -14.46 22.37
CA GLU A 232 -1.48 -15.72 22.99
C GLU A 232 -2.36 -16.54 22.02
N GLU A 233 -1.93 -16.65 20.76
CA GLU A 233 -2.64 -17.35 19.68
C GLU A 233 -4.00 -16.74 19.27
N ARG A 234 -4.43 -15.66 19.92
CA ARG A 234 -5.62 -14.91 19.52
C ARG A 234 -5.22 -13.79 18.59
N ILE A 235 -5.89 -13.74 17.45
CA ILE A 235 -5.72 -12.68 16.48
C ILE A 235 -7.05 -11.97 16.34
N ALA A 236 -7.02 -10.66 16.45
CA ALA A 236 -8.22 -9.85 16.30
C ALA A 236 -7.94 -8.60 15.49
N ARG A 237 -8.98 -8.20 14.77
CA ARG A 237 -9.09 -6.90 14.14
C ARG A 237 -9.97 -6.02 15.01
N VAL A 238 -9.47 -4.85 15.39
CA VAL A 238 -10.23 -3.86 16.15
C VAL A 238 -10.40 -2.61 15.31
N MET A 239 -11.64 -2.13 15.23
CA MET A 239 -11.96 -0.84 14.64
C MET A 239 -12.44 0.10 15.74
N TYR A 240 -11.83 1.27 15.81
CA TYR A 240 -12.20 2.30 16.78
C TYR A 240 -13.23 3.23 16.14
N ARG A 241 -14.08 3.80 16.99
CA ARG A 241 -15.05 4.83 16.63
C ARG A 241 -14.64 6.15 17.26
N ILE A 242 -15.25 7.25 16.80
CA ILE A 242 -14.96 8.60 17.32
C ILE A 242 -15.40 8.80 18.78
N ASP A 243 -16.39 8.01 19.23
CA ASP A 243 -16.91 7.99 20.61
C ASP A 243 -16.03 7.18 21.57
N GLY A 244 -14.93 6.58 21.08
CA GLY A 244 -14.05 5.70 21.85
C GLY A 244 -14.56 4.26 21.96
N ARG A 245 -15.77 3.95 21.46
CA ARG A 245 -16.22 2.56 21.35
C ARG A 245 -15.39 1.84 20.29
N ARG A 246 -15.35 0.53 20.41
CA ARG A 246 -14.59 -0.31 19.49
C ARG A 246 -15.39 -1.54 19.08
N LYS A 247 -15.18 -1.98 17.85
CA LYS A 247 -15.71 -3.22 17.31
C LYS A 247 -14.54 -4.18 17.11
N GLN A 248 -14.56 -5.30 17.83
CA GLN A 248 -13.57 -6.35 17.69
C GLN A 248 -14.14 -7.49 16.83
N ILE A 249 -13.29 -8.04 15.97
CA ILE A 249 -13.57 -9.21 15.14
C ILE A 249 -12.40 -10.16 15.32
N ASP A 250 -12.66 -11.34 15.89
CA ASP A 250 -11.65 -12.38 16.01
C ASP A 250 -11.40 -13.02 14.64
N VAL A 251 -10.14 -13.15 14.26
CA VAL A 251 -9.70 -13.63 12.95
C VAL A 251 -9.08 -15.01 13.12
N GLN A 252 -9.75 -16.03 12.58
CA GLN A 252 -9.32 -17.43 12.67
C GLN A 252 -8.37 -17.77 11.51
N LEU A 253 -7.22 -17.11 11.46
CA LEU A 253 -6.18 -17.33 10.44
C LEU A 253 -4.79 -17.33 11.09
N PRO A 254 -3.77 -17.97 10.49
CA PRO A 254 -2.40 -17.94 11.02
C PRO A 254 -1.84 -16.50 11.13
N SER A 255 -1.01 -16.26 12.15
CA SER A 255 -0.38 -14.97 12.44
C SER A 255 0.31 -14.37 11.21
N SER A 256 1.07 -15.17 10.47
CA SER A 256 1.78 -14.75 9.26
C SER A 256 0.84 -14.23 8.18
N VAL A 257 -0.31 -14.88 7.99
CA VAL A 257 -1.33 -14.49 6.99
C VAL A 257 -2.03 -13.21 7.43
N VAL A 258 -2.41 -13.10 8.70
CA VAL A 258 -3.09 -11.89 9.19
C VAL A 258 -2.16 -10.69 9.19
N LYS A 259 -0.87 -10.88 9.46
CA LYS A 259 0.13 -9.83 9.36
C LYS A 259 0.20 -9.25 7.94
N GLU A 260 0.36 -10.12 6.93
CA GLU A 260 0.38 -9.70 5.52
C GLU A 260 -0.95 -9.05 5.10
N MET A 261 -2.08 -9.64 5.52
CA MET A 261 -3.41 -9.07 5.27
C MET A 261 -3.59 -7.68 5.90
N ALA A 262 -3.06 -7.46 7.11
CA ALA A 262 -3.14 -6.18 7.81
C ALA A 262 -2.29 -5.10 7.13
N GLU A 263 -1.06 -5.46 6.71
CA GLU A 263 -0.18 -4.57 5.95
C GLU A 263 -0.85 -4.17 4.63
N GLU A 264 -1.33 -5.13 3.84
CA GLU A 264 -1.99 -4.87 2.56
C GLU A 264 -3.28 -4.07 2.72
N ASP A 265 -4.13 -4.40 3.70
CA ASP A 265 -5.38 -3.67 3.96
C ASP A 265 -5.11 -2.21 4.33
N PHE A 266 -4.15 -1.94 5.23
CA PHE A 266 -3.85 -0.56 5.61
C PHE A 266 -3.09 0.19 4.51
N MET A 267 -2.17 -0.43 3.78
CA MET A 267 -1.45 0.26 2.71
C MET A 267 -2.37 0.67 1.55
N HIS A 268 -3.37 -0.16 1.21
CA HIS A 268 -4.24 0.07 0.06
C HIS A 268 -5.60 0.67 0.40
N ASN A 269 -6.15 0.40 1.58
CA ASN A 269 -7.51 0.78 1.97
C ASN A 269 -7.57 1.82 3.11
N TRP A 270 -6.45 2.46 3.48
CA TRP A 270 -6.44 3.44 4.58
C TRP A 270 -7.45 4.57 4.40
N GLU A 271 -7.67 5.06 3.18
CA GLU A 271 -8.65 6.13 2.92
C GLU A 271 -10.06 5.72 3.33
N ARG A 272 -10.42 4.46 3.07
CA ARG A 272 -11.73 3.91 3.43
C ARG A 272 -11.88 3.85 4.95
N HIS A 273 -10.85 3.40 5.65
CA HIS A 273 -10.84 3.37 7.12
C HIS A 273 -10.92 4.77 7.71
N TYR A 274 -10.15 5.72 7.18
CA TYR A 274 -10.14 7.11 7.61
C TYR A 274 -11.49 7.79 7.39
N ARG A 275 -12.07 7.70 6.18
CA ARG A 275 -13.41 8.24 5.89
C ARG A 275 -14.46 7.56 6.75
N GLY A 276 -14.39 6.24 6.89
CA GLY A 276 -15.29 5.47 7.75
C GLY A 276 -15.22 5.90 9.22
N TYR A 277 -14.04 6.28 9.72
CA TYR A 277 -13.87 6.83 11.06
C TYR A 277 -14.45 8.25 11.17
N MET A 278 -14.12 9.13 10.23
CA MET A 278 -14.52 10.55 10.25
C MET A 278 -16.02 10.77 9.97
N MET A 279 -16.66 9.91 9.19
CA MET A 279 -18.07 10.03 8.82
C MET A 279 -19.03 9.36 9.81
N GLN A 280 -18.52 8.69 10.84
CA GLN A 280 -19.38 8.19 11.91
C GLN A 280 -19.99 9.38 12.63
N LYS A 281 -21.27 9.63 12.36
CA LYS A 281 -22.05 10.60 13.14
C LYS A 281 -21.87 10.22 14.60
N PRO A 282 -21.39 11.12 15.47
CA PRO A 282 -21.44 10.86 16.90
C PRO A 282 -22.90 10.53 17.20
N SER A 283 -23.17 9.33 17.71
CA SER A 283 -24.52 9.01 18.17
C SER A 283 -24.88 10.09 19.17
N SER A 284 -25.86 10.93 18.80
CA SER A 284 -26.22 12.19 19.44
C SER A 284 -26.89 12.02 20.81
N ILE A 285 -26.40 11.05 21.59
CA ILE A 285 -26.94 10.62 22.87
C ILE A 285 -26.16 11.21 24.06
N TRP A 286 -25.05 11.91 23.84
CA TRP A 286 -24.32 12.61 24.92
C TRP A 286 -23.75 13.97 24.49
N LEU A 287 -24.66 14.90 24.17
CA LEU A 287 -24.45 16.33 24.43
C LEU A 287 -25.32 16.71 25.63
N GLU A 288 -25.25 15.95 26.72
CA GLU A 288 -25.66 16.48 28.03
C GLU A 288 -24.52 17.35 28.53
N PHE A 289 -24.83 18.64 28.56
CA PHE A 289 -24.01 19.73 29.07
C PHE A 289 -23.43 19.38 30.45
N PRO A 290 -22.22 19.86 30.79
CA PRO A 290 -21.75 19.79 32.16
C PRO A 290 -22.78 20.49 33.04
N ALA A 291 -23.40 19.73 33.95
CA ALA A 291 -24.28 20.29 34.97
C ALA A 291 -23.51 21.38 35.70
N LYS A 292 -23.93 22.64 35.50
CA LYS A 292 -23.51 23.77 36.32
C LYS A 292 -23.74 23.39 37.77
N THR A 293 -22.65 23.19 38.49
CA THR A 293 -22.64 23.18 39.95
C THR A 293 -22.98 24.60 40.38
N ILE A 294 -24.13 24.78 41.03
CA ILE A 294 -24.48 25.98 41.82
C ILE A 294 -24.18 25.63 43.28
#